data_AF-A0A2E1U8Y2-F1
#
_entry.id   AF-A0A2E1U8Y2-F1
#
_cell.length_a   1.000
_cell.length_b   1.000
_cell.length_c   1.000
_cell.angle_alpha   90.00
_cell.angle_beta   90.00
_cell.angle_gamma   90.00
#
_symmetry.space_group_name_H-M   'P 1'
#
loop_
_entity.id
_entity.type
_entity.pdbx_description
1 polymer ?
#
loop_
_entity_poly.entity_id
_entity_poly.type
_entity_poly.pdbx_seq_one_letter_code
_entity_poly.pdbx_strand_id
1 'polypeptide(L)'
;MNDTLRSSIRTLSMVFGMILAAYVVGAGPRGTPPLGPLVLSDVLTAGGMLLAFGVATGVAVIAFRFGDGGGGLFAFGIVLWAAGRHLAPSIDRFFEPSLLGVVWDGLFLSAAMLAVSSCLTKVTKGACCPVPPDSGASDRLALGWGAMLVALPVAHLCAVSNAPAQAAGGAALGGLAAGLAGRLAAPHASPFRLMLAMVPIGVVGRVLLGPALVDAESWRLGAGPGLLAPLPMDWAGAGVAGFALGAAWGRSFLKPASNGQNVASDAVSG
;
A
#
# COMPACT_ATOMS: atom_id res chain seq x y z
N MET A 1 -17.17 -0.50 -27.90
CA MET A 1 -16.44 0.68 -27.35
C MET A 1 -15.02 0.61 -27.89
N ASN A 2 -14.60 1.57 -28.73
CA ASN A 2 -13.28 1.54 -29.39
C ASN A 2 -12.14 1.66 -28.38
N ASP A 3 -11.01 0.99 -28.65
CA ASP A 3 -9.86 0.89 -27.75
C ASP A 3 -9.25 2.24 -27.38
N THR A 4 -9.33 3.23 -28.29
CA THR A 4 -8.93 4.61 -28.05
C THR A 4 -9.73 5.26 -26.92
N LEU A 5 -11.04 5.03 -26.88
CA LEU A 5 -11.92 5.58 -25.83
C LEU A 5 -11.62 4.93 -24.47
N ARG A 6 -11.34 3.61 -24.46
CA ARG A 6 -10.96 2.87 -23.24
C ARG A 6 -9.62 3.35 -22.68
N SER A 7 -8.65 3.61 -23.56
CA SER A 7 -7.35 4.20 -23.20
C SER A 7 -7.51 5.62 -22.65
N SER A 8 -8.31 6.47 -23.31
CA SER A 8 -8.57 7.83 -22.83
C SER A 8 -9.26 7.85 -21.47
N ILE A 9 -10.23 6.97 -21.22
CA ILE A 9 -10.90 6.87 -19.90
C ILE A 9 -9.92 6.36 -18.83
N ARG A 10 -9.03 5.40 -19.14
CA ARG A 10 -7.94 4.97 -18.23
C ARG A 10 -7.05 6.13 -17.82
N THR A 11 -6.58 6.89 -18.80
CA THR A 11 -5.71 8.05 -18.56
C THR A 11 -6.46 9.13 -17.79
N LEU A 12 -7.72 9.43 -18.15
CA LEU A 12 -8.55 10.40 -17.44
C LEU A 12 -8.84 9.99 -15.99
N SER A 13 -9.08 8.71 -15.72
CA SER A 13 -9.34 8.24 -14.35
C SER A 13 -8.07 8.20 -13.50
N MET A 14 -6.90 7.88 -14.08
CA MET A 14 -5.61 8.05 -13.41
C MET A 14 -5.29 9.53 -13.15
N VAL A 15 -5.46 10.38 -14.15
CA VAL A 15 -5.22 11.83 -14.06
C VAL A 15 -6.20 12.47 -13.09
N PHE A 16 -7.48 12.09 -13.11
CA PHE A 16 -8.46 12.56 -12.13
C PHE A 16 -8.15 12.06 -10.73
N GLY A 17 -7.72 10.81 -10.56
CA GLY A 17 -7.25 10.28 -9.28
C GLY A 17 -6.02 11.03 -8.76
N MET A 18 -5.06 11.34 -9.63
CA MET A 18 -3.89 12.15 -9.31
C MET A 18 -4.23 13.61 -9.02
N ILE A 19 -5.16 14.22 -9.75
CA ILE A 19 -5.64 15.60 -9.53
C ILE A 19 -6.44 15.67 -8.26
N LEU A 20 -7.35 14.73 -8.00
CA LEU A 20 -8.10 14.64 -6.76
C LEU A 20 -7.14 14.44 -5.59
N ALA A 21 -6.15 13.55 -5.73
CA ALA A 21 -5.12 13.38 -4.71
C ALA A 21 -4.25 14.62 -4.54
N ALA A 22 -3.90 15.34 -5.61
CA ALA A 22 -3.14 16.59 -5.54
C ALA A 22 -3.98 17.75 -4.98
N TYR A 23 -5.29 17.77 -5.23
CA TYR A 23 -6.23 18.77 -4.72
C TYR A 23 -6.57 18.53 -3.25
N VAL A 24 -6.65 17.25 -2.86
CA VAL A 24 -6.61 16.82 -1.48
C VAL A 24 -5.21 17.21 -0.97
N VAL A 25 -4.11 16.51 -1.24
CA VAL A 25 -2.74 16.82 -0.76
C VAL A 25 -2.34 18.31 -0.72
N GLY A 26 -2.63 19.09 -1.76
CA GLY A 26 -2.30 20.52 -1.86
C GLY A 26 -3.17 21.45 -1.02
N ALA A 27 -4.31 20.98 -0.51
CA ALA A 27 -5.17 21.72 0.42
C ALA A 27 -4.87 21.40 1.89
N GLY A 28 -3.77 20.71 2.21
CA GLY A 28 -3.37 20.50 3.60
C GLY A 28 -3.12 21.86 4.27
N PRO A 29 -3.75 22.18 5.41
CA PRO A 29 -3.57 23.49 6.03
C PRO A 29 -2.08 23.77 6.28
N ARG A 30 -1.67 25.03 6.09
CA ARG A 30 -0.33 25.49 6.46
C ARG A 30 -0.09 25.14 7.93
N GLY A 31 0.94 24.35 8.23
CA GLY A 31 1.24 23.88 9.59
C GLY A 31 0.85 22.43 9.89
N THR A 32 0.55 21.60 8.88
CA THR A 32 0.36 20.16 9.09
C THR A 32 1.61 19.49 9.69
N PRO A 33 1.47 18.65 10.73
CA PRO A 33 2.61 18.02 11.39
C PRO A 33 3.41 17.10 10.44
N PRO A 34 4.68 16.81 10.81
CA PRO A 34 5.59 16.02 9.99
C PRO A 34 5.21 14.53 9.89
N LEU A 35 4.21 14.06 10.64
CA LEU A 35 3.77 12.67 10.65
C LEU A 35 2.27 12.60 10.32
N GLY A 36 1.83 11.49 9.70
CA GLY A 36 0.40 11.20 9.49
C GLY A 36 -0.33 10.94 10.81
N PRO A 37 -1.67 11.04 10.85
CA PRO A 37 -2.43 10.76 12.06
C PRO A 37 -2.46 9.26 12.37
N LEU A 38 -2.64 8.96 13.65
CA LEU A 38 -3.21 7.71 14.10
C LEU A 38 -4.71 7.79 13.88
N VAL A 39 -5.30 6.77 13.27
CA VAL A 39 -6.68 6.74 12.82
C VAL A 39 -7.66 6.78 13.99
N LEU A 40 -7.28 6.18 15.13
CA LEU A 40 -8.11 6.11 16.33
C LEU A 40 -7.80 7.20 17.36
N SER A 41 -7.18 8.32 16.95
CA SER A 41 -6.90 9.43 17.86
C SER A 41 -8.16 10.11 18.41
N ASP A 42 -9.21 10.15 17.61
CA ASP A 42 -10.51 10.73 17.94
C ASP A 42 -11.61 10.28 16.96
N VAL A 43 -12.88 10.47 17.33
CA VAL A 43 -14.05 9.98 16.57
C VAL A 43 -14.19 10.69 15.21
N LEU A 44 -13.79 11.96 15.11
CA LEU A 44 -13.89 12.72 13.85
C LEU A 44 -12.84 12.23 12.85
N THR A 45 -11.62 11.99 13.30
CA THR A 45 -10.56 11.37 12.48
C THR A 45 -10.94 9.97 12.03
N ALA A 46 -11.48 9.14 12.92
CA ALA A 46 -11.96 7.80 12.56
C ALA A 46 -13.11 7.84 11.53
N GLY A 47 -14.08 8.74 11.72
CA GLY A 47 -15.20 8.95 10.79
C GLY A 47 -14.75 9.46 9.42
N GLY A 48 -13.86 10.45 9.40
CA GLY A 48 -13.23 10.96 8.18
C GLY A 48 -12.44 9.89 7.44
N MET A 49 -11.78 8.99 8.17
CA MET A 49 -11.00 7.90 7.60
C MET A 49 -11.90 6.82 6.96
N LEU A 50 -13.02 6.48 7.59
CA LEU A 50 -14.02 5.59 6.99
C LEU A 50 -14.58 6.18 5.69
N LEU A 51 -14.86 7.49 5.67
CA LEU A 51 -15.26 8.20 4.46
C LEU A 51 -14.17 8.12 3.39
N ALA A 52 -12.91 8.36 3.77
CA ALA A 52 -11.76 8.27 2.86
C ALA A 52 -11.62 6.87 2.24
N PHE A 53 -11.77 5.80 3.04
CA PHE A 53 -11.82 4.42 2.54
C PHE A 53 -12.98 4.21 1.56
N GLY A 54 -14.16 4.74 1.87
CA GLY A 54 -15.33 4.66 0.99
C GLY A 54 -15.07 5.32 -0.36
N VAL A 55 -14.54 6.56 -0.35
CA VAL A 55 -14.20 7.32 -1.56
C VAL A 55 -13.09 6.62 -2.35
N ALA A 56 -11.99 6.24 -1.70
CA ALA A 56 -10.88 5.54 -2.33
C ALA A 56 -11.33 4.22 -2.97
N THR A 57 -12.20 3.46 -2.29
CA THR A 57 -12.77 2.22 -2.83
C THR A 57 -13.67 2.50 -4.03
N GLY A 58 -14.50 3.55 -3.97
CA GLY A 58 -15.33 3.98 -5.10
C GLY A 58 -14.50 4.35 -6.32
N VAL A 59 -13.45 5.15 -6.14
CA VAL A 59 -12.49 5.51 -7.19
C VAL A 59 -11.81 4.27 -7.75
N ALA A 60 -11.36 3.36 -6.88
CA ALA A 60 -10.76 2.10 -7.28
C ALA A 60 -11.72 1.28 -8.14
N VAL A 61 -12.97 1.10 -7.71
CA VAL A 61 -14.01 0.37 -8.46
C VAL A 61 -14.23 0.97 -9.85
N ILE A 62 -14.29 2.30 -9.96
CA ILE A 62 -14.41 3.00 -11.25
C ILE A 62 -13.18 2.70 -12.10
N ALA A 63 -11.97 2.89 -11.54
CA ALA A 63 -10.72 2.60 -12.22
C ALA A 63 -10.60 1.12 -12.64
N PHE A 64 -11.16 0.18 -11.88
CA PHE A 64 -11.21 -1.24 -12.28
C PHE A 64 -12.19 -1.51 -13.41
N ARG A 65 -13.38 -0.88 -13.38
CA ARG A 65 -14.39 -1.09 -14.43
C ARG A 65 -13.96 -0.53 -15.78
N PHE A 66 -13.21 0.56 -15.77
CA PHE A 66 -12.77 1.23 -17.00
C PHE A 66 -11.29 1.00 -17.33
N GLY A 67 -10.53 0.40 -16.41
CA GLY A 67 -9.07 0.35 -16.45
C GLY A 67 -8.43 -1.03 -16.34
N ASP A 68 -7.18 -1.07 -15.91
CA ASP A 68 -6.42 -2.30 -15.65
C ASP A 68 -6.31 -2.52 -14.14
N GLY A 69 -6.13 -3.77 -13.71
CA GLY A 69 -6.19 -4.16 -12.31
C GLY A 69 -5.17 -3.44 -11.41
N GLY A 70 -3.99 -3.14 -11.95
CA GLY A 70 -2.95 -2.39 -11.23
C GLY A 70 -3.29 -0.91 -11.04
N GLY A 71 -4.02 -0.30 -11.98
CA GLY A 71 -4.36 1.12 -11.92
C GLY A 71 -5.35 1.46 -10.81
N GLY A 72 -6.31 0.56 -10.54
CA GLY A 72 -7.27 0.73 -9.46
C GLY A 72 -6.64 0.67 -8.07
N LEU A 73 -5.69 -0.24 -7.85
CA LEU A 73 -4.92 -0.32 -6.60
C LEU A 73 -4.01 0.89 -6.40
N PHE A 74 -3.38 1.38 -7.47
CA PHE A 74 -2.56 2.58 -7.41
C PHE A 74 -3.41 3.80 -7.02
N ALA A 75 -4.54 4.02 -7.71
CA ALA A 75 -5.45 5.13 -7.41
C ALA A 75 -6.00 5.03 -5.98
N PHE A 76 -6.36 3.83 -5.53
CA PHE A 76 -6.77 3.57 -4.16
C PHE A 76 -5.73 4.06 -3.14
N GLY A 77 -4.49 3.60 -3.26
CA GLY A 77 -3.42 3.93 -2.31
C GLY A 77 -3.10 5.43 -2.28
N ILE A 78 -3.11 6.08 -3.44
CA ILE A 78 -2.85 7.51 -3.56
C ILE A 78 -3.99 8.36 -2.94
N VAL A 79 -5.25 8.02 -3.19
CA VAL A 79 -6.39 8.72 -2.58
C VAL A 79 -6.41 8.52 -1.07
N LEU A 80 -6.13 7.29 -0.61
CA LEU A 80 -6.09 6.99 0.81
C LEU A 80 -4.95 7.76 1.50
N TRP A 81 -3.75 7.75 0.94
CA TRP A 81 -2.62 8.56 1.45
C TRP A 81 -2.94 10.04 1.52
N ALA A 82 -3.51 10.60 0.44
CA ALA A 82 -3.92 11.99 0.37
C ALA A 82 -4.92 12.33 1.49
N ALA A 83 -5.93 11.48 1.68
CA ALA A 83 -6.93 11.68 2.72
C ALA A 83 -6.36 11.54 4.13
N GLY A 84 -5.44 10.59 4.37
CA GLY A 84 -4.78 10.47 5.67
C GLY A 84 -3.94 11.70 6.03
N ARG A 85 -3.30 12.35 5.04
CA ARG A 85 -2.58 13.62 5.25
C ARG A 85 -3.53 14.79 5.56
N HIS A 86 -4.74 14.74 5.01
CA HIS A 86 -5.79 15.74 5.23
C HIS A 86 -6.45 15.65 6.59
N LEU A 87 -6.61 14.43 7.06
CA LEU A 87 -7.21 14.13 8.35
C LEU A 87 -6.22 14.26 9.51
N ALA A 88 -4.95 14.63 9.26
CA ALA A 88 -3.95 14.85 10.29
C ALA A 88 -4.35 16.04 11.18
N PRO A 89 -4.74 15.84 12.46
CA PRO A 89 -4.98 16.97 13.36
C PRO A 89 -3.69 17.74 13.60
N SER A 90 -3.82 19.05 13.80
CA SER A 90 -2.72 19.88 14.30
C SER A 90 -2.39 19.51 15.75
N ILE A 91 -1.14 19.06 15.94
CA ILE A 91 -0.24 19.37 17.06
C ILE A 91 -0.51 18.62 18.41
N ASP A 92 0.56 18.02 18.94
CA ASP A 92 0.80 17.47 20.29
C ASP A 92 0.54 16.00 20.65
N ARG A 93 -0.45 15.28 20.10
CA ARG A 93 -0.61 13.83 20.43
C ARG A 93 0.18 12.86 19.53
N PHE A 94 0.83 13.37 18.49
CA PHE A 94 1.42 12.56 17.41
C PHE A 94 2.95 12.45 17.45
N PHE A 95 3.61 13.16 18.37
CA PHE A 95 5.06 13.09 18.46
C PHE A 95 5.57 11.83 19.16
N GLU A 96 4.72 11.10 19.89
CA GLU A 96 5.04 9.79 20.46
C GLU A 96 3.87 8.79 20.28
N PRO A 97 3.69 8.20 19.09
CA PRO A 97 2.70 7.14 18.92
C PRO A 97 3.09 5.97 19.83
N SER A 98 2.30 5.75 20.89
CA SER A 98 2.52 4.61 21.78
C SER A 98 2.51 3.31 20.95
N LEU A 99 3.35 2.35 21.34
CA LEU A 99 3.43 1.05 20.68
C LEU A 99 2.03 0.41 20.54
N LEU A 100 1.21 0.54 21.59
CA LEU A 100 -0.17 0.08 21.59
C LEU A 100 -1.04 0.80 20.54
N GLY A 101 -0.89 2.12 20.41
CA GLY A 101 -1.61 2.92 19.41
C GLY A 101 -1.26 2.53 17.98
N VAL A 102 0.03 2.30 17.69
CA VAL A 102 0.50 1.80 16.38
C VAL A 102 -0.11 0.43 16.06
N VAL A 103 -0.16 -0.47 17.04
CA VAL A 103 -0.73 -1.81 16.87
C VAL A 103 -2.24 -1.73 16.60
N TRP A 104 -2.99 -0.94 17.37
CA TRP A 104 -4.43 -0.78 17.17
C TRP A 104 -4.78 -0.19 15.82
N ASP A 105 -4.06 0.84 15.40
CA ASP A 105 -4.20 1.42 14.07
C ASP A 105 -3.86 0.43 12.96
N GLY A 106 -2.79 -0.33 13.16
CA GLY A 106 -2.40 -1.42 12.27
C GLY A 106 -3.51 -2.44 12.09
N LEU A 107 -4.14 -2.86 13.18
CA LEU A 107 -5.26 -3.80 13.18
C LEU A 107 -6.49 -3.20 12.47
N PHE A 108 -6.85 -1.96 12.79
CA PHE A 108 -7.97 -1.26 12.18
C PHE A 108 -7.79 -1.11 10.66
N LEU A 109 -6.62 -0.62 10.24
CA LEU A 109 -6.29 -0.44 8.83
C LEU A 109 -6.21 -1.79 8.09
N SER A 110 -5.70 -2.84 8.73
CA SER A 110 -5.69 -4.20 8.16
C SER A 110 -7.12 -4.74 7.97
N ALA A 111 -8.01 -4.51 8.93
CA ALA A 111 -9.41 -4.88 8.82
C ALA A 111 -10.13 -4.09 7.70
N ALA A 112 -9.87 -2.78 7.60
CA ALA A 112 -10.37 -1.95 6.50
C ALA A 112 -9.85 -2.45 5.15
N MET A 113 -8.56 -2.78 5.04
CA MET A 113 -7.95 -3.39 3.84
C MET A 113 -8.59 -4.72 3.46
N LEU A 114 -8.92 -5.56 4.43
CA LEU A 114 -9.65 -6.80 4.20
C LEU A 114 -11.06 -6.54 3.64
N ALA A 115 -11.78 -5.56 4.18
CA ALA A 115 -13.10 -5.16 3.69
C ALA A 115 -13.02 -4.61 2.25
N VAL A 116 -12.04 -3.75 1.96
CA VAL A 116 -11.78 -3.21 0.62
C VAL A 116 -11.44 -4.34 -0.35
N SER A 117 -10.50 -5.22 0.01
CA SER A 117 -10.10 -6.38 -0.80
C SER A 117 -11.29 -7.29 -1.11
N SER A 118 -12.15 -7.54 -0.12
CA SER A 118 -13.38 -8.32 -0.31
C SER A 118 -14.37 -7.64 -1.25
N CYS A 119 -14.57 -6.33 -1.11
CA CYS A 119 -15.42 -5.52 -1.98
C CYS A 119 -14.91 -5.55 -3.43
N LEU A 120 -13.62 -5.24 -3.64
CA LEU A 120 -12.99 -5.23 -4.95
C LEU A 120 -13.04 -6.61 -5.61
N THR A 121 -12.79 -7.69 -4.87
CA THR A 121 -12.89 -9.06 -5.39
C THR A 121 -14.31 -9.39 -5.88
N LYS A 122 -15.34 -9.01 -5.11
CA LYS A 122 -16.75 -9.21 -5.51
C LYS A 122 -17.11 -8.42 -6.76
N VAL A 123 -16.70 -7.15 -6.84
CA VAL A 123 -17.07 -6.26 -7.94
C VAL A 123 -16.33 -6.58 -9.23
N THR A 124 -15.08 -7.01 -9.14
CA THR A 124 -14.22 -7.29 -10.30
C THR A 124 -14.37 -8.71 -10.86
N LYS A 125 -15.14 -9.59 -10.19
CA LYS A 125 -15.48 -10.96 -10.64
C LYS A 125 -14.28 -11.76 -11.18
N GLY A 126 -13.09 -11.56 -10.63
CA GLY A 126 -11.88 -12.29 -11.05
C GLY A 126 -11.01 -11.62 -12.11
N ALA A 127 -11.29 -10.38 -12.54
CA ALA A 127 -10.44 -9.64 -13.49
C ALA A 127 -8.97 -9.47 -13.03
N CYS A 128 -8.71 -9.63 -11.74
CA CYS A 128 -7.38 -9.57 -11.13
C CYS A 128 -6.90 -10.92 -10.57
N CYS A 129 -7.67 -12.00 -10.75
CA CYS A 129 -7.25 -13.34 -10.36
C CYS A 129 -6.46 -13.93 -11.53
N PRO A 130 -5.15 -14.21 -11.38
CA PRO A 130 -4.47 -15.06 -12.35
C PRO A 130 -5.18 -16.42 -12.41
N VAL A 131 -5.15 -17.06 -13.59
CA VAL A 131 -5.72 -18.40 -13.80
C VAL A 131 -5.23 -19.31 -12.65
N PRO A 132 -6.15 -19.97 -11.92
CA PRO A 132 -5.75 -20.87 -10.85
C PRO A 132 -4.82 -21.93 -11.44
N PRO A 133 -3.77 -22.33 -10.71
CA PRO A 133 -2.92 -23.41 -11.18
C PRO A 133 -3.75 -24.67 -11.42
N ASP A 134 -3.30 -25.53 -12.33
CA ASP A 134 -3.91 -26.84 -12.55
C ASP A 134 -4.10 -27.56 -11.20
N SER A 135 -5.18 -28.33 -11.10
CA SER A 135 -5.63 -28.98 -9.86
C SER A 135 -4.46 -29.58 -9.08
N GLY A 136 -4.10 -28.95 -7.94
CA GLY A 136 -3.04 -29.43 -7.05
C GLY A 136 -1.92 -28.42 -6.75
N ALA A 137 -1.74 -27.33 -7.51
CA ALA A 137 -0.71 -26.35 -7.16
C ALA A 137 -1.23 -25.28 -6.17
N SER A 138 -0.43 -25.02 -5.12
CA SER A 138 -0.70 -24.00 -4.11
C SER A 138 -0.49 -22.59 -4.70
N ASP A 139 -1.30 -21.61 -4.27
CA ASP A 139 -1.14 -20.19 -4.61
C ASP A 139 0.13 -19.56 -4.00
N ARG A 140 0.86 -20.31 -3.15
CA ARG A 140 2.09 -19.92 -2.45
C ARG A 140 1.95 -18.59 -1.69
N LEU A 141 0.75 -18.25 -1.21
CA LEU A 141 0.49 -16.95 -0.58
C LEU A 141 1.44 -16.67 0.60
N ALA A 142 1.70 -17.66 1.45
CA ALA A 142 2.61 -17.51 2.58
C ALA A 142 4.05 -17.18 2.13
N LEU A 143 4.53 -17.81 1.05
CA LEU A 143 5.82 -17.50 0.46
C LEU A 143 5.83 -16.08 -0.13
N GLY A 144 4.73 -15.68 -0.80
CA GLY A 144 4.54 -14.33 -1.29
C GLY A 144 4.60 -13.28 -0.18
N TRP A 145 3.88 -13.48 0.92
CA TRP A 145 3.94 -12.61 2.09
C TRP A 145 5.33 -12.60 2.74
N GLY A 146 6.02 -13.74 2.81
CA GLY A 146 7.40 -13.81 3.27
C GLY A 146 8.35 -13.00 2.40
N ALA A 147 8.25 -13.10 1.07
CA ALA A 147 9.06 -12.33 0.13
C ALA A 147 8.82 -10.81 0.24
N MET A 148 7.60 -10.40 0.60
CA MET A 148 7.25 -8.99 0.81
C MET A 148 7.99 -8.34 1.99
N LEU A 149 8.63 -9.11 2.88
CA LEU A 149 9.46 -8.56 3.96
C LEU A 149 10.64 -7.73 3.45
N VAL A 150 11.03 -7.86 2.16
CA VAL A 150 12.01 -6.98 1.50
C VAL A 150 11.61 -5.50 1.57
N ALA A 151 10.32 -5.19 1.77
CA ALA A 151 9.84 -3.83 1.98
C ALA A 151 10.50 -3.14 3.18
N LEU A 152 10.87 -3.89 4.22
CA LEU A 152 11.43 -3.34 5.45
C LEU A 152 12.82 -2.73 5.26
N PRO A 153 13.83 -3.44 4.74
CA PRO A 153 15.13 -2.82 4.47
C PRO A 153 15.04 -1.67 3.45
N VAL A 154 14.17 -1.77 2.43
CA VAL A 154 13.98 -0.68 1.46
C VAL A 154 13.38 0.57 2.13
N ALA A 155 12.30 0.42 2.89
CA ALA A 155 11.70 1.53 3.61
C ALA A 155 12.66 2.14 4.64
N HIS A 156 13.45 1.30 5.32
CA HIS A 156 14.47 1.74 6.27
C HIS A 156 15.52 2.65 5.60
N LEU A 157 16.03 2.25 4.44
CA LEU A 157 17.07 3.01 3.72
C LEU A 157 16.53 4.27 3.05
N CYS A 158 15.24 4.31 2.72
CA CYS A 158 14.64 5.44 1.99
C CYS A 158 14.00 6.50 2.91
N ALA A 159 13.50 6.11 4.08
CA ALA A 159 12.89 7.04 5.03
C ALA A 159 13.94 7.73 5.93
N VAL A 160 14.95 8.36 5.33
CA VAL A 160 16.14 8.87 6.04
C VAL A 160 15.90 10.07 6.97
N SER A 161 14.67 10.61 7.02
CA SER A 161 14.24 11.63 7.97
C SER A 161 12.79 11.44 8.37
N ASN A 162 12.37 12.15 9.42
CA ASN A 162 10.99 12.20 9.89
C ASN A 162 10.09 13.11 9.03
N ALA A 163 10.56 13.60 7.88
CA ALA A 163 9.72 14.39 7.00
C ALA A 163 8.59 13.52 6.43
N PRO A 164 7.33 13.99 6.41
CA PRO A 164 6.18 13.15 6.04
C PRO A 164 6.26 12.65 4.60
N ALA A 165 6.82 13.47 3.71
CA ALA A 165 7.06 13.09 2.32
C ALA A 165 8.12 11.97 2.21
N GLN A 166 9.13 11.96 3.08
CA GLN A 166 10.14 10.89 3.09
C GLN A 166 9.61 9.62 3.76
N ALA A 167 8.80 9.72 4.81
CA ALA A 167 8.12 8.59 5.43
C ALA A 167 7.19 7.88 4.41
N ALA A 168 6.34 8.67 3.73
CA ALA A 168 5.46 8.16 2.68
C ALA A 168 6.25 7.65 1.46
N GLY A 169 7.31 8.34 1.06
CA GLY A 169 8.20 7.91 -0.02
C GLY A 169 8.90 6.58 0.29
N GLY A 170 9.38 6.41 1.52
CA GLY A 170 9.95 5.16 2.00
C GLY A 170 8.95 4.02 2.02
N ALA A 171 7.72 4.27 2.49
CA ALA A 171 6.63 3.29 2.42
C ALA A 171 6.28 2.94 0.97
N ALA A 172 6.22 3.90 0.06
CA ALA A 172 5.96 3.66 -1.36
C ALA A 172 7.06 2.81 -2.03
N LEU A 173 8.33 3.11 -1.79
CA LEU A 173 9.45 2.34 -2.34
C LEU A 173 9.51 0.93 -1.72
N GLY A 174 9.27 0.81 -0.41
CA GLY A 174 9.12 -0.49 0.25
C GLY A 174 7.95 -1.29 -0.33
N GLY A 175 6.82 -0.64 -0.55
CA GLY A 175 5.64 -1.22 -1.22
C GLY A 175 5.97 -1.72 -2.63
N LEU A 176 6.68 -0.92 -3.44
CA LEU A 176 7.14 -1.30 -4.77
C LEU A 176 8.00 -2.56 -4.73
N ALA A 177 8.98 -2.62 -3.82
CA ALA A 177 9.82 -3.79 -3.64
C ALA A 177 9.00 -5.03 -3.21
N ALA A 178 8.06 -4.86 -2.28
CA ALA A 178 7.14 -5.93 -1.86
C ALA A 178 6.25 -6.41 -3.01
N GLY A 179 5.70 -5.50 -3.81
CA GLY A 179 4.88 -5.85 -4.97
C GLY A 179 5.65 -6.68 -5.99
N LEU A 180 6.89 -6.30 -6.27
CA LEU A 180 7.78 -7.03 -7.17
C LEU A 180 8.11 -8.42 -6.60
N ALA A 181 8.66 -8.47 -5.38
CA ALA A 181 9.10 -9.73 -4.76
C ALA A 181 7.94 -10.69 -4.49
N GLY A 182 6.83 -10.19 -3.95
CA GLY A 182 5.63 -10.98 -3.69
C GLY A 182 5.03 -11.55 -4.97
N ARG A 183 5.07 -10.80 -6.08
CA ARG A 183 4.57 -11.29 -7.37
C ARG A 183 5.46 -12.37 -7.98
N LEU A 184 6.78 -12.25 -7.83
CA LEU A 184 7.74 -13.26 -8.28
C LEU A 184 7.66 -14.55 -7.44
N ALA A 185 7.47 -14.41 -6.13
CA ALA A 185 7.39 -15.53 -5.20
C ALA A 185 6.04 -16.26 -5.24
N ALA A 186 4.95 -15.53 -5.50
CA ALA A 186 3.59 -16.06 -5.57
C ALA A 186 2.85 -15.56 -6.84
N PRO A 187 3.26 -16.03 -8.04
CA PRO A 187 2.72 -15.54 -9.31
C PRO A 187 1.23 -15.87 -9.50
N HIS A 188 0.72 -16.88 -8.79
CA HIS A 188 -0.70 -17.28 -8.83
C HIS A 188 -1.53 -16.69 -7.70
N ALA A 189 -0.92 -16.04 -6.70
CA ALA A 189 -1.69 -15.34 -5.69
C ALA A 189 -2.37 -14.11 -6.30
N SER A 190 -3.59 -13.81 -5.84
CA SER A 190 -4.25 -12.56 -6.20
C SER A 190 -3.44 -11.37 -5.64
N PRO A 191 -3.17 -10.31 -6.44
CA PRO A 191 -2.56 -9.09 -5.94
C PRO A 191 -3.30 -8.49 -4.74
N PHE A 192 -4.63 -8.64 -4.68
CA PHE A 192 -5.44 -8.18 -3.55
C PHE A 192 -5.15 -8.93 -2.26
N ARG A 193 -4.80 -10.22 -2.34
CA ARG A 193 -4.44 -11.05 -1.16
C ARG A 193 -3.01 -10.77 -0.73
N LEU A 194 -2.10 -10.55 -1.67
CA LEU A 194 -0.74 -10.13 -1.36
C LEU A 194 -0.71 -8.77 -0.66
N MET A 195 -1.46 -7.78 -1.19
CA MET A 195 -1.58 -6.43 -0.63
C MET A 195 -1.93 -6.42 0.87
N LEU A 196 -2.74 -7.38 1.36
CA LEU A 196 -3.16 -7.45 2.76
C LEU A 196 -1.99 -7.53 3.75
N ALA A 197 -0.81 -7.98 3.32
CA ALA A 197 0.37 -8.02 4.17
C ALA A 197 1.02 -6.64 4.38
N MET A 198 0.65 -5.60 3.61
CA MET A 198 1.40 -4.34 3.62
C MET A 198 1.34 -3.59 4.94
N VAL A 199 0.15 -3.42 5.50
CA VAL A 199 -0.02 -2.77 6.80
C VAL A 199 0.62 -3.59 7.92
N PRO A 200 0.37 -4.93 8.03
CA PRO A 200 1.05 -5.77 9.01
C PRO A 200 2.58 -5.72 8.94
N ILE A 201 3.16 -5.76 7.74
CA ILE A 201 4.62 -5.66 7.55
C ILE A 201 5.12 -4.33 8.12
N GLY A 202 4.48 -3.22 7.77
CA GLY A 202 4.85 -1.90 8.29
C GLY A 202 4.79 -1.79 9.81
N VAL A 203 3.72 -2.34 10.41
CA VAL A 203 3.54 -2.38 11.87
C VAL A 203 4.62 -3.23 12.53
N VAL A 204 4.88 -4.43 12.01
CA VAL A 204 5.93 -5.33 12.50
C VAL A 204 7.31 -4.68 12.39
N GLY A 205 7.61 -4.06 11.26
CA GLY A 205 8.86 -3.33 11.03
C GLY A 205 9.07 -2.22 12.05
N ARG A 206 8.03 -1.42 12.31
CA ARG A 206 8.11 -0.33 13.29
C ARG A 206 8.21 -0.84 14.74
N VAL A 207 7.43 -1.85 15.11
CA VAL A 207 7.30 -2.32 16.50
C VAL A 207 8.45 -3.23 16.92
N LEU A 208 8.92 -4.11 16.03
CA LEU A 208 9.95 -5.11 16.38
C LEU A 208 11.35 -4.68 15.93
N LEU A 209 11.50 -4.11 14.74
CA LEU A 209 12.82 -3.82 14.16
C LEU A 209 13.26 -2.37 14.40
N GLY A 210 12.34 -1.42 14.28
CA GLY A 210 12.59 0.00 14.55
C GLY A 210 13.34 0.26 15.87
N PRO A 211 12.86 -0.21 17.04
CA PRO A 211 13.54 0.00 18.31
C PRO A 211 14.90 -0.69 18.43
N ALA A 212 15.14 -1.77 17.67
CA ALA A 212 16.41 -2.48 17.68
C ALA A 212 17.49 -1.79 16.81
N LEU A 213 17.06 -0.91 15.89
CA LEU A 213 17.93 -0.28 14.88
C LEU A 213 18.21 1.19 15.14
N VAL A 214 17.56 1.79 16.14
CA VAL A 214 17.63 3.22 16.43
C VAL A 214 17.97 3.42 17.91
N ASP A 215 18.73 4.47 18.21
CA ASP A 215 19.15 4.80 19.56
C ASP A 215 17.96 5.00 20.52
N ALA A 216 18.15 4.67 21.80
CA ALA A 216 17.09 4.65 22.80
C ALA A 216 16.43 6.03 23.01
N GLU A 217 17.17 7.12 22.82
CA GLU A 217 16.65 8.48 22.98
C GLU A 217 15.76 8.89 21.79
N SER A 218 16.14 8.52 20.57
CA SER A 218 15.32 8.76 19.36
C SER A 218 14.10 7.84 19.29
N TRP A 219 14.20 6.62 19.81
CA TRP A 219 13.03 5.77 20.05
C TRP A 219 12.09 6.34 21.11
N ARG A 220 12.64 6.83 22.23
CA ARG A 220 11.85 7.41 23.34
C ARG A 220 11.05 8.63 22.89
N LEU A 221 11.63 9.46 22.03
CA LEU A 221 10.96 10.61 21.40
C LEU A 221 9.95 10.22 20.31
N GLY A 222 9.68 8.92 20.10
CA GLY A 222 8.64 8.42 19.21
C GLY A 222 8.85 8.68 17.72
N ALA A 223 10.00 9.24 17.35
CA ALA A 223 10.32 9.72 16.02
C ALA A 223 11.79 9.43 15.70
N GLY A 224 12.04 8.74 14.59
CA GLY A 224 13.38 8.43 14.12
C GLY A 224 13.40 8.06 12.63
N PRO A 225 14.54 8.24 11.95
CA PRO A 225 14.65 7.84 10.56
C PRO A 225 14.49 6.31 10.40
N GLY A 226 14.33 5.88 9.16
CA GLY A 226 14.15 4.50 8.78
C GLY A 226 12.77 3.97 9.15
N LEU A 227 12.71 2.83 9.84
CA LEU A 227 11.43 2.14 10.11
C LEU A 227 10.56 2.85 11.16
N LEU A 228 11.12 3.86 11.85
CA LEU A 228 10.40 4.69 12.81
C LEU A 228 9.76 5.93 12.16
N ALA A 229 10.01 6.19 10.88
CA ALA A 229 9.40 7.31 10.18
C ALA A 229 8.01 6.95 9.62
N PRO A 230 7.83 5.86 8.84
CA PRO A 230 6.52 5.46 8.34
C PRO A 230 5.55 5.06 9.46
N LEU A 231 4.31 5.56 9.37
CA LEU A 231 3.18 5.14 10.20
C LEU A 231 2.31 4.10 9.46
N PRO A 232 1.43 3.36 10.17
CA PRO A 232 0.52 2.40 9.54
C PRO A 232 -0.27 2.99 8.37
N MET A 233 -0.62 4.28 8.46
CA MET A 233 -1.29 5.03 7.40
C MET A 233 -0.46 5.15 6.11
N ASP A 234 0.85 5.38 6.23
CA ASP A 234 1.74 5.49 5.07
C ASP A 234 1.83 4.15 4.32
N TRP A 235 1.84 3.04 5.05
CA TRP A 235 1.80 1.70 4.48
C TRP A 235 0.46 1.39 3.81
N ALA A 236 -0.66 1.79 4.42
CA ALA A 236 -2.01 1.59 3.86
C ALA A 236 -2.26 2.44 2.60
N GLY A 237 -1.68 3.65 2.54
CA GLY A 237 -1.80 4.54 1.39
C GLY A 237 -0.65 4.39 0.41
N ALA A 238 0.46 5.08 0.67
CA ALA A 238 1.61 5.16 -0.22
C ALA A 238 2.25 3.78 -0.47
N GLY A 239 2.32 2.93 0.55
CA GLY A 239 2.79 1.55 0.43
C GLY A 239 1.93 0.70 -0.50
N VAL A 240 0.61 0.79 -0.42
CA VAL A 240 -0.31 0.11 -1.36
C VAL A 240 -0.18 0.65 -2.78
N ALA A 241 0.00 1.96 -2.95
CA ALA A 241 0.24 2.55 -4.26
C ALA A 241 1.55 2.04 -4.87
N GLY A 242 2.64 2.02 -4.09
CA GLY A 242 3.91 1.44 -4.49
C GLY A 242 3.79 -0.04 -4.83
N PHE A 243 3.11 -0.82 -3.99
CA PHE A 243 2.83 -2.24 -4.22
C PHE A 243 2.15 -2.49 -5.56
N ALA A 244 1.17 -1.66 -5.94
CA ALA A 244 0.48 -1.79 -7.21
C ALA A 244 1.45 -1.64 -8.40
N LEU A 245 2.38 -0.68 -8.34
CA LEU A 245 3.42 -0.48 -9.35
C LEU A 245 4.39 -1.67 -9.39
N GLY A 246 4.86 -2.11 -8.22
CA GLY A 246 5.77 -3.25 -8.09
C GLY A 246 5.17 -4.55 -8.62
N ALA A 247 3.91 -4.83 -8.29
CA ALA A 247 3.20 -6.01 -8.76
C ALA A 247 2.95 -5.97 -10.28
N ALA A 248 2.65 -4.79 -10.83
CA ALA A 248 2.54 -4.59 -12.27
C ALA A 248 3.88 -4.83 -12.98
N TRP A 249 4.98 -4.32 -12.42
CA TRP A 249 6.32 -4.53 -12.97
C TRP A 249 6.76 -5.99 -12.85
N GLY A 250 6.49 -6.64 -11.71
CA GLY A 250 6.78 -8.06 -11.49
C GLY A 250 6.13 -8.99 -12.50
N ARG A 251 4.96 -8.62 -13.02
CA ARG A 251 4.28 -9.38 -14.08
C ARG A 251 5.11 -9.48 -15.36
N SER A 252 5.91 -8.46 -15.69
CA SER A 252 6.74 -8.44 -16.90
C SER A 252 7.89 -9.47 -16.88
N PHE A 253 8.25 -9.97 -15.70
CA PHE A 253 9.29 -10.99 -15.52
C PHE A 253 8.75 -12.41 -15.49
N LEU A 254 7.42 -12.58 -15.54
CA LEU A 254 6.79 -13.90 -15.59
C LEU A 254 6.63 -14.33 -17.04
N LYS A 255 7.20 -15.49 -17.40
CA LYS A 255 7.01 -16.11 -18.71
C LYS A 255 5.67 -16.84 -18.75
N PRO A 256 4.84 -16.67 -19.79
CA PRO A 256 3.72 -17.56 -20.02
C PRO A 256 4.28 -18.93 -20.44
N ALA A 257 4.12 -19.96 -19.59
CA ALA A 257 4.44 -21.33 -19.95
C ALA A 257 3.42 -21.86 -20.97
N SER A 258 3.86 -22.79 -21.82
CA SER A 258 3.07 -23.41 -22.89
C SER A 258 1.81 -24.14 -22.42
N ASN A 259 1.72 -24.39 -21.12
CA ASN A 259 0.63 -25.02 -20.37
C ASN A 259 -0.20 -24.00 -19.56
N GLY A 260 -0.07 -22.70 -19.81
CA GLY A 260 -0.88 -21.65 -19.17
C GLY A 260 -0.38 -21.21 -17.78
N GLN A 261 0.78 -21.71 -17.33
CA GLN A 261 1.39 -21.36 -16.05
C GLN A 261 2.36 -20.19 -16.20
N ASN A 262 2.24 -19.14 -15.39
CA ASN A 262 3.23 -18.05 -15.41
C ASN A 262 4.38 -18.38 -14.45
N VAL A 263 5.56 -18.73 -14.98
CA VAL A 263 6.76 -19.06 -14.18
C VAL A 263 7.69 -17.86 -14.17
N ALA A 264 8.36 -17.58 -13.05
CA ALA A 264 9.42 -16.58 -13.02
C ALA A 264 10.46 -16.93 -14.09
N SER A 265 10.84 -15.97 -14.92
CA SER A 265 11.83 -16.15 -15.96
C SER A 265 13.11 -16.75 -15.38
N ASP A 266 13.44 -18.00 -15.76
CA ASP A 266 14.76 -18.57 -15.51
C ASP A 266 15.82 -17.66 -16.14
N ALA A 267 16.44 -16.83 -15.31
CA ALA A 267 17.59 -16.00 -15.65
C ALA A 267 18.92 -16.66 -15.21
N VAL A 268 18.90 -17.97 -14.96
CA VAL A 268 20.07 -18.78 -14.58
C VAL A 268 20.30 -19.90 -15.61
N SER A 269 20.26 -19.53 -16.89
CA SER A 269 20.80 -20.37 -17.97
C SER A 269 21.67 -19.47 -18.86
N GLY A 270 22.86 -19.16 -18.35
CA GLY A 270 23.91 -18.40 -18.99
C GLY A 270 25.19 -18.56 -18.18
#